data_AF-K2BW71-F1
#
_entry.id   AF-K2BW71-F1
#
_cell.length_a   1.000
_cell.length_b   1.000
_cell.length_c   1.000
_cell.angle_alpha   90.00
_cell.angle_beta   90.00
_cell.angle_gamma   90.00
#
_symmetry.space_group_name_H-M   'P 1'
#
loop_
_entity.id
_entity.type
_entity.pdbx_description
1 polymer ?
#
loop_
_entity_poly.entity_id
_entity_poly.type
_entity_poly.pdbx_seq_one_letter_code
_entity_poly.pdbx_strand_id
1 'polypeptide(L)'
;MNTETKNQIHQIIDELIKLSEWVKEWIIKNKEVNLWFSWNIKKVYSILENDSFEYKKFDNWKTTNYHTIWTLSREEEKYAKWDKSIQDLIWILKEITGYNHIENEKHFKIGENYQITRYLWKLFQNAKNEIFIVDGYIDSNLFDYIEEIEKSINIKVLTSWNYKTNFKNLYLTYSDWNLETRISNTNIHDRYIILDQKIIYLVWASLNWIWKSDFSIKQLNDISKINDLYDIWNNSLYLN
;
A
#
# COMPACT_ATOMS: atom_id res chain seq x y z
N MET A 1 14.64 -12.63 -15.75
CA MET A 1 14.27 -11.28 -16.25
C MET A 1 15.20 -10.17 -15.72
N ASN A 2 15.61 -9.20 -16.57
CA ASN A 2 16.42 -8.04 -16.16
C ASN A 2 15.57 -6.86 -15.63
N THR A 3 16.20 -5.84 -15.03
CA THR A 3 15.51 -4.69 -14.40
C THR A 3 14.72 -3.84 -15.39
N GLU A 4 15.23 -3.62 -16.61
CA GLU A 4 14.55 -2.82 -17.64
C GLU A 4 13.25 -3.50 -18.10
N THR A 5 13.32 -4.80 -18.38
CA THR A 5 12.15 -5.63 -18.72
C THR A 5 11.10 -5.60 -17.61
N LYS A 6 11.52 -5.65 -16.34
CA LYS A 6 10.59 -5.53 -15.20
C LYS A 6 9.89 -4.18 -15.17
N ASN A 7 10.63 -3.08 -15.33
CA ASN A 7 10.06 -1.73 -15.33
C ASN A 7 9.04 -1.53 -16.46
N GLN A 8 9.32 -2.06 -17.65
CA GLN A 8 8.38 -2.02 -18.77
C GLN A 8 7.09 -2.80 -18.47
N ILE A 9 7.19 -3.97 -17.83
CA ILE A 9 6.01 -4.73 -17.41
C ILE A 9 5.26 -4.00 -16.28
N HIS A 10 5.94 -3.36 -15.33
CA HIS A 10 5.29 -2.57 -14.29
C HIS A 10 4.47 -1.41 -14.87
N GLN A 11 4.99 -0.69 -15.88
CA GLN A 11 4.23 0.34 -16.59
C GLN A 11 2.96 -0.22 -17.26
N ILE A 12 3.03 -1.43 -17.84
CA ILE A 12 1.85 -2.11 -18.40
C ILE A 12 0.83 -2.44 -17.31
N ILE A 13 1.29 -2.86 -16.13
CA ILE A 13 0.39 -3.15 -15.00
C ILE A 13 -0.34 -1.88 -14.57
N ASP A 14 0.35 -0.74 -14.47
CA ASP A 14 -0.26 0.54 -14.10
C ASP A 14 -1.30 0.99 -15.15
N GLU A 15 -1.00 0.82 -16.45
CA GLU A 15 -1.94 1.04 -17.56
C GLU A 15 -3.20 0.16 -17.43
N LEU A 16 -3.02 -1.11 -17.06
CA LEU A 16 -4.12 -2.08 -16.88
C LEU A 16 -4.98 -1.80 -15.64
N ILE A 17 -4.39 -1.32 -14.54
CA ILE A 17 -5.14 -0.90 -13.35
C ILE A 17 -6.11 0.23 -13.71
N LYS A 18 -5.62 1.25 -14.42
CA LYS A 18 -6.46 2.36 -14.90
C LYS A 18 -7.57 1.89 -15.85
N LEU A 19 -7.27 0.92 -16.72
CA LEU A 19 -8.27 0.32 -17.59
C LEU A 19 -9.37 -0.42 -16.80
N SER A 20 -9.01 -1.14 -15.74
CA SER A 20 -9.97 -1.81 -14.85
C SER A 20 -10.91 -0.81 -14.16
N GLU A 21 -10.39 0.34 -13.72
CA GLU A 21 -11.21 1.43 -13.17
C GLU A 21 -12.21 1.96 -14.20
N TRP A 22 -11.75 2.29 -15.41
CA TRP A 22 -12.63 2.76 -16.49
C TRP A 22 -13.69 1.74 -16.89
N VAL A 23 -13.37 0.45 -16.85
CA VAL A 23 -14.32 -0.64 -17.10
C VAL A 23 -15.38 -0.70 -15.99
N LYS A 24 -14.99 -0.57 -14.72
CA LYS A 24 -15.92 -0.57 -13.57
C LYS A 24 -16.84 0.63 -13.56
N GLU A 25 -16.35 1.79 -13.98
CA GLU A 25 -17.10 3.06 -14.06
C GLU A 25 -17.83 3.24 -15.40
N TRP A 26 -17.71 2.28 -16.32
CA TRP A 26 -18.35 2.28 -17.65
C TRP A 26 -17.96 3.49 -18.50
N ILE A 27 -16.75 4.00 -18.30
CA ILE A 27 -16.21 5.17 -19.01
C ILE A 27 -15.77 4.80 -20.43
N ILE A 28 -15.31 3.57 -20.63
CA ILE A 28 -14.74 3.08 -21.89
C ILE A 28 -15.68 2.10 -22.58
N LYS A 29 -15.76 2.13 -23.93
CA LYS A 29 -16.65 1.23 -24.68
C LYS A 29 -16.05 -0.17 -24.79
N ASN A 30 -16.89 -1.19 -24.79
CA ASN A 30 -16.50 -2.60 -24.98
C ASN A 30 -15.50 -2.85 -26.13
N LYS A 31 -15.68 -2.20 -27.28
CA LYS A 31 -14.76 -2.33 -28.43
C LYS A 31 -13.36 -1.78 -28.12
N GLU A 32 -13.28 -0.69 -27.37
CA GLU A 32 -12.03 -0.03 -26.98
C GLU A 32 -11.30 -0.87 -25.94
N VAL A 33 -12.03 -1.45 -24.96
CA VAL A 33 -11.46 -2.39 -23.98
C VAL A 33 -10.79 -3.57 -24.68
N ASN A 34 -11.47 -4.18 -25.66
CA ASN A 34 -10.93 -5.30 -26.42
C ASN A 34 -9.63 -4.94 -27.16
N LEU A 35 -9.59 -3.76 -27.79
CA LEU A 35 -8.40 -3.28 -28.49
C LEU A 35 -7.23 -3.07 -27.53
N TRP A 36 -7.50 -2.39 -26.40
CA TRP A 36 -6.51 -2.14 -25.35
C TRP A 36 -5.96 -3.44 -24.76
N PHE A 37 -6.83 -4.38 -24.39
CA PHE A 37 -6.43 -5.65 -23.82
C PHE A 37 -5.56 -6.46 -24.79
N SER A 38 -5.98 -6.54 -26.05
CA SER A 38 -5.24 -7.25 -27.10
C SER A 38 -3.89 -6.60 -27.39
N TRP A 39 -3.81 -5.27 -27.33
CA TRP A 39 -2.56 -4.54 -27.52
C TRP A 39 -1.57 -4.78 -26.39
N ASN A 40 -2.03 -4.76 -25.13
CA ASN A 40 -1.19 -5.03 -23.97
C ASN A 40 -0.62 -6.45 -23.98
N ILE A 41 -1.41 -7.45 -24.36
CA ILE A 41 -0.88 -8.82 -24.54
C ILE A 41 0.25 -8.85 -25.57
N LYS A 42 0.10 -8.19 -26.72
CA LYS A 42 1.16 -8.12 -27.74
C LYS A 42 2.41 -7.40 -27.22
N LYS A 43 2.24 -6.31 -26.47
CA LYS A 43 3.31 -5.55 -25.83
C LYS A 43 4.11 -6.46 -24.88
N VAL A 44 3.43 -7.24 -24.03
CA VAL A 44 4.09 -8.21 -23.14
C VAL A 44 4.92 -9.23 -23.90
N TYR A 45 4.37 -9.84 -24.96
CA TYR A 45 5.15 -10.78 -25.80
C TYR A 45 6.38 -10.15 -26.44
N SER A 46 6.32 -8.87 -26.82
CA SER A 46 7.48 -8.18 -27.39
C SER A 46 8.58 -7.87 -26.37
N ILE A 47 8.25 -7.89 -25.08
CA ILE A 47 9.15 -7.57 -23.97
C ILE A 47 9.79 -8.85 -23.40
N LEU A 48 9.04 -9.94 -23.35
CA LEU A 48 9.53 -11.22 -22.82
C LEU A 48 10.49 -11.89 -23.80
N GLU A 49 11.61 -12.39 -23.27
CA GLU A 49 12.56 -13.19 -24.05
C GLU A 49 11.91 -14.52 -24.45
N ASN A 50 11.97 -14.85 -25.74
CA ASN A 50 11.42 -16.10 -26.28
C ASN A 50 11.95 -17.31 -25.51
N ASP A 51 11.06 -18.27 -25.23
CA ASP A 51 11.34 -19.51 -24.51
C ASP A 51 11.86 -19.38 -23.06
N SER A 52 11.93 -18.16 -22.52
CA SER A 52 12.19 -17.93 -21.08
C SER A 52 11.12 -18.58 -20.20
N PHE A 53 11.45 -18.76 -18.92
CA PHE A 53 10.49 -19.27 -17.93
C PHE A 53 9.25 -18.37 -17.85
N GLU A 54 9.47 -17.06 -17.83
CA GLU A 54 8.44 -16.03 -17.76
C GLU A 54 7.56 -16.03 -19.01
N TYR A 55 8.16 -16.17 -20.20
CA TYR A 55 7.43 -16.33 -21.47
C TYR A 55 6.53 -17.56 -21.42
N LYS A 56 7.07 -18.73 -21.07
CA LYS A 56 6.32 -19.99 -21.01
C LYS A 56 5.17 -19.94 -20.01
N LYS A 57 5.40 -19.32 -18.83
CA LYS A 57 4.38 -19.13 -17.80
C LYS A 57 3.25 -18.20 -18.30
N PHE A 58 3.60 -17.09 -18.95
CA PHE A 58 2.63 -16.16 -19.54
C PHE A 58 1.84 -16.79 -20.70
N ASP A 59 2.51 -17.55 -21.57
CA ASP A 59 1.89 -18.21 -22.71
C ASP A 59 0.87 -19.28 -22.28
N ASN A 60 1.24 -20.09 -21.28
CA ASN A 60 0.32 -21.06 -20.66
C ASN A 60 -0.90 -20.38 -20.02
N TRP A 61 -0.72 -19.25 -19.34
CA TRP A 61 -1.84 -18.47 -18.81
C TRP A 61 -2.77 -17.98 -19.93
N LYS A 62 -2.23 -17.43 -21.03
CA LYS A 62 -3.05 -16.89 -22.12
C LYS A 62 -3.86 -17.99 -22.80
N THR A 63 -3.25 -19.14 -23.09
CA THR A 63 -3.98 -20.26 -23.72
C THR A 63 -5.15 -20.74 -22.87
N THR A 64 -5.03 -20.66 -21.55
CA THR A 64 -6.08 -21.07 -20.60
C THR A 64 -7.16 -20.01 -20.38
N ASN A 65 -6.80 -18.71 -20.40
CA ASN A 65 -7.68 -17.63 -19.94
C ASN A 65 -8.19 -16.70 -21.06
N TYR A 66 -7.60 -16.76 -22.25
CA TYR A 66 -8.01 -15.91 -23.37
C TYR A 66 -9.24 -16.50 -24.08
N HIS A 67 -10.43 -16.13 -23.61
CA HIS A 67 -11.70 -16.53 -24.22
C HIS A 67 -12.43 -15.36 -24.88
N THR A 68 -13.20 -15.65 -25.93
CA THR A 68 -14.04 -14.65 -26.61
C THR A 68 -15.14 -14.13 -25.69
N ILE A 69 -15.13 -12.82 -25.43
CA ILE A 69 -16.14 -12.08 -24.65
C ILE A 69 -17.36 -11.70 -25.52
N TRP A 70 -17.20 -11.77 -26.84
CA TRP A 70 -18.20 -11.38 -27.84
C TRP A 70 -19.47 -12.24 -27.89
N THR A 71 -19.48 -13.41 -27.25
CA THR A 71 -20.64 -14.30 -27.21
C THR A 71 -21.70 -13.91 -26.18
N LEU A 72 -21.42 -12.91 -25.33
CA LEU A 72 -22.35 -12.42 -24.32
C LEU A 72 -23.33 -11.40 -24.92
N SER A 73 -24.60 -11.45 -24.50
CA SER A 73 -25.65 -10.57 -25.02
C SER A 73 -25.73 -9.25 -24.25
N ARG A 74 -25.55 -9.26 -22.93
CA ARG A 74 -25.67 -8.09 -22.06
C ARG A 74 -24.34 -7.34 -21.91
N GLU A 75 -24.39 -6.02 -21.90
CA GLU A 75 -23.18 -5.19 -21.75
C GLU A 75 -22.56 -5.32 -20.36
N GLU A 76 -23.37 -5.36 -19.31
CA GLU A 76 -22.94 -5.59 -17.92
C GLU A 76 -22.08 -6.86 -17.78
N GLU A 77 -22.53 -7.96 -18.39
CA GLU A 77 -21.81 -9.24 -18.38
C GLU A 77 -20.47 -9.13 -19.12
N LYS A 78 -20.41 -8.33 -20.19
CA LYS A 78 -19.16 -8.06 -20.92
C LYS A 78 -18.20 -7.27 -20.05
N TYR A 79 -18.66 -6.18 -19.40
CA TYR A 79 -17.81 -5.37 -18.52
C TYR A 79 -17.29 -6.18 -17.32
N ALA A 80 -18.13 -6.99 -16.68
CA ALA A 80 -17.70 -7.87 -15.59
C ALA A 80 -16.65 -8.90 -16.06
N LYS A 81 -16.83 -9.48 -17.26
CA LYS A 81 -15.87 -10.42 -17.84
C LYS A 81 -14.57 -9.73 -18.27
N TRP A 82 -14.66 -8.49 -18.75
CA TRP A 82 -13.49 -7.67 -19.04
C TRP A 82 -12.69 -7.36 -17.78
N ASP A 83 -13.37 -6.89 -16.72
CA ASP A 83 -12.70 -6.59 -15.45
C ASP A 83 -11.96 -7.82 -14.93
N LYS A 84 -12.63 -8.99 -14.90
CA LYS A 84 -11.99 -10.25 -14.54
C LYS A 84 -10.77 -10.57 -15.40
N SER A 85 -10.88 -10.44 -16.73
CA SER A 85 -9.77 -10.73 -17.65
C SER A 85 -8.58 -9.78 -17.46
N ILE A 86 -8.86 -8.51 -17.16
CA ILE A 86 -7.84 -7.50 -16.84
C ILE A 86 -7.16 -7.83 -15.51
N GLN A 87 -7.93 -8.21 -14.48
CA GLN A 87 -7.39 -8.62 -13.18
C GLN A 87 -6.51 -9.88 -13.30
N ASP A 88 -6.94 -10.88 -14.09
CA ASP A 88 -6.16 -12.09 -14.34
C ASP A 88 -4.85 -11.77 -15.10
N LEU A 89 -4.89 -10.82 -16.05
CA LEU A 89 -3.70 -10.35 -16.75
C LEU A 89 -2.75 -9.62 -15.81
N ILE A 90 -3.26 -8.72 -14.96
CA ILE A 90 -2.47 -8.05 -13.93
C ILE A 90 -1.78 -9.09 -13.06
N TRP A 91 -2.52 -10.09 -12.56
CA TRP A 91 -2.00 -11.14 -11.69
C TRP A 91 -0.83 -11.90 -12.32
N ILE A 92 -0.96 -12.39 -13.55
CA ILE A 92 0.14 -13.15 -14.18
C ILE A 92 1.37 -12.27 -14.43
N LEU A 93 1.17 -10.99 -14.76
CA LEU A 93 2.26 -10.05 -14.94
C LEU A 93 2.98 -9.80 -13.61
N LYS A 94 2.26 -9.75 -12.49
CA LYS A 94 2.88 -9.66 -11.15
C LYS A 94 3.70 -10.90 -10.84
N GLU A 95 3.13 -12.06 -11.10
CA GLU A 95 3.75 -13.36 -10.86
C GLU A 95 5.07 -13.55 -11.62
N ILE A 96 5.13 -13.17 -12.90
CA ILE A 96 6.35 -13.38 -13.72
C ILE A 96 7.46 -12.38 -13.38
N THR A 97 7.13 -11.19 -12.91
CA THR A 97 8.10 -10.13 -12.54
C THR A 97 8.55 -10.21 -11.09
N GLY A 98 7.78 -10.90 -10.24
CA GLY A 98 7.84 -10.74 -8.80
C GLY A 98 7.35 -9.36 -8.37
N TYR A 99 6.40 -8.76 -9.11
CA TYR A 99 5.84 -7.45 -8.78
C TYR A 99 5.02 -7.56 -7.51
N ASN A 100 5.66 -7.18 -6.41
CA ASN A 100 4.97 -6.87 -5.17
C ASN A 100 4.34 -5.48 -5.26
N HIS A 101 3.43 -5.26 -6.21
CA HIS A 101 2.51 -4.12 -6.13
C HIS A 101 1.37 -4.54 -5.22
N ILE A 102 1.64 -4.48 -3.93
CA ILE A 102 0.64 -4.06 -2.94
C ILE A 102 0.12 -2.72 -3.47
N GLU A 103 -1.19 -2.45 -3.52
CA GLU A 103 -1.68 -1.09 -3.82
C GLU A 103 -0.88 -0.13 -2.93
N ASN A 104 0.16 0.49 -3.49
CA ASN A 104 1.16 1.16 -2.67
C ASN A 104 0.58 2.45 -2.13
N GLU A 105 -0.64 2.83 -2.52
CA GLU A 105 -1.33 4.00 -2.03
C GLU A 105 -2.81 3.67 -1.85
N LYS A 106 -3.30 3.77 -0.62
CA LYS A 106 -4.72 3.66 -0.31
C LYS A 106 -5.27 5.05 0.00
N HIS A 107 -6.20 5.51 -0.82
CA HIS A 107 -6.93 6.75 -0.58
C HIS A 107 -8.19 6.48 0.25
N PHE A 108 -8.49 7.38 1.18
CA PHE A 108 -9.66 7.37 2.03
C PHE A 108 -10.37 8.71 1.96
N LYS A 109 -11.70 8.67 1.95
CA LYS A 109 -12.56 9.84 1.99
C LYS A 109 -13.00 10.17 3.41
N ILE A 110 -13.29 11.44 3.66
CA ILE A 110 -13.91 11.89 4.90
C ILE A 110 -15.19 11.09 5.19
N GLY A 111 -15.32 10.62 6.43
CA GLY A 111 -16.46 9.79 6.87
C GLY A 111 -16.25 8.29 6.70
N GLU A 112 -15.18 7.82 6.05
CA GLU A 112 -14.84 6.39 5.94
C GLU A 112 -14.17 5.82 7.21
N ASN A 113 -14.60 6.26 8.39
CA ASN A 113 -13.94 5.98 9.67
C ASN A 113 -13.75 4.47 9.91
N TYR A 114 -14.76 3.67 9.59
CA TYR A 114 -14.67 2.21 9.74
C TYR A 114 -13.63 1.61 8.79
N GLN A 115 -13.59 2.05 7.54
CA GLN A 115 -12.64 1.54 6.55
C GLN A 115 -11.21 1.93 6.92
N ILE A 116 -11.01 3.15 7.42
CA ILE A 116 -9.72 3.66 7.91
C ILE A 116 -9.24 2.83 9.09
N THR A 117 -10.05 2.68 10.13
CA THR A 117 -9.71 1.90 11.32
C THR A 117 -9.41 0.44 10.95
N ARG A 118 -10.24 -0.18 10.10
CA ARG A 118 -10.02 -1.55 9.65
C ARG A 118 -8.72 -1.70 8.85
N TYR A 119 -8.35 -0.71 8.06
CA TYR A 119 -7.11 -0.72 7.30
C TYR A 119 -5.89 -0.59 8.21
N LEU A 120 -5.88 0.38 9.12
CA LEU A 120 -4.80 0.56 10.10
C LEU A 120 -4.64 -0.68 10.99
N TRP A 121 -5.73 -1.25 11.47
CA TRP A 121 -5.73 -2.49 12.24
C TRP A 121 -5.05 -3.62 11.46
N LYS A 122 -5.47 -3.87 10.21
CA LYS A 122 -4.82 -4.89 9.35
C LYS A 122 -3.34 -4.58 9.10
N LEU A 123 -2.99 -3.31 8.93
CA LEU A 123 -1.63 -2.87 8.69
C LEU A 123 -0.74 -3.20 9.90
N PHE A 124 -1.18 -2.88 11.12
CA PHE A 124 -0.42 -3.17 12.33
C PHE A 124 -0.30 -4.68 12.61
N GLN A 125 -1.34 -5.47 12.32
CA GLN A 125 -1.32 -6.93 12.45
C GLN A 125 -0.30 -7.63 11.53
N ASN A 126 0.22 -6.92 10.51
CA ASN A 126 1.29 -7.45 9.66
C ASN A 126 2.67 -7.42 10.33
N ALA A 127 2.88 -6.58 11.37
CA ALA A 127 4.14 -6.53 12.09
C ALA A 127 4.41 -7.84 12.85
N LYS A 128 5.68 -8.20 12.97
CA LYS A 128 6.11 -9.43 13.67
C LYS A 128 6.97 -9.15 14.90
N ASN A 129 7.67 -8.03 14.93
CA ASN A 129 8.62 -7.69 15.99
C ASN A 129 8.51 -6.23 16.41
N GLU A 130 8.31 -5.32 15.45
CA GLU A 130 8.34 -3.88 15.72
C GLU A 130 7.39 -3.07 14.84
N ILE A 131 6.73 -2.08 15.45
CA ILE A 131 6.02 -1.00 14.77
C ILE A 131 6.66 0.30 15.20
N PHE A 132 7.11 1.10 14.24
CA PHE A 132 7.66 2.42 14.49
C PHE A 132 6.78 3.50 13.83
N ILE A 133 6.13 4.30 14.67
CA ILE A 133 5.22 5.37 14.28
C ILE A 133 5.95 6.70 14.40
N VAL A 134 5.90 7.49 13.33
CA VAL A 134 6.44 8.84 13.28
C VAL A 134 5.29 9.79 13.01
N ASP A 135 4.89 10.58 14.00
CA ASP A 135 3.84 11.61 13.86
C ASP A 135 4.08 12.75 14.85
N GLY A 136 4.26 13.96 14.31
CA GLY A 136 4.56 15.15 15.11
C GLY A 136 3.39 15.68 15.94
N TYR A 137 2.17 15.18 15.75
CA TYR A 137 0.94 15.79 16.29
C TYR A 137 0.11 14.86 17.17
N ILE A 138 0.72 13.86 17.82
CA ILE A 138 -0.02 12.82 18.57
C ILE A 138 -0.73 13.32 19.85
N ASP A 139 -1.83 12.63 20.19
CA ASP A 139 -2.62 12.79 21.41
C ASP A 139 -3.12 11.41 21.91
N SER A 140 -4.00 11.41 22.92
CA SER A 140 -4.52 10.17 23.53
C SER A 140 -5.16 9.18 22.54
N ASN A 141 -5.62 9.62 21.36
CA ASN A 141 -6.26 8.71 20.41
C ASN A 141 -5.27 7.72 19.79
N LEU A 142 -3.95 7.98 19.87
CA LEU A 142 -2.96 6.99 19.42
C LEU A 142 -3.07 5.68 20.22
N PHE A 143 -3.45 5.77 21.50
CA PHE A 143 -3.54 4.60 22.37
C PHE A 143 -4.67 3.65 21.95
N ASP A 144 -5.76 4.16 21.36
CA ASP A 144 -6.82 3.32 20.78
C ASP A 144 -6.26 2.36 19.71
N TYR A 145 -5.23 2.78 18.97
CA TYR A 145 -4.54 1.92 18.01
C TYR A 145 -3.52 0.99 18.69
N ILE A 146 -2.80 1.49 19.70
CA ILE A 146 -1.78 0.71 20.43
C ILE A 146 -2.41 -0.47 21.17
N GLU A 147 -3.60 -0.29 21.75
CA GLU A 147 -4.29 -1.33 22.51
C GLU A 147 -4.69 -2.54 21.66
N GLU A 148 -4.85 -2.35 20.35
CA GLU A 148 -5.18 -3.39 19.38
C GLU A 148 -3.94 -4.15 18.86
N ILE A 149 -2.74 -3.74 19.24
CA ILE A 149 -1.47 -4.38 18.85
C ILE A 149 -1.11 -5.45 19.88
N GLU A 150 -0.60 -6.60 19.41
CA GLU A 150 -0.10 -7.64 20.31
C GLU A 150 1.01 -7.09 21.22
N LYS A 151 0.88 -7.29 22.54
CA LYS A 151 1.84 -6.77 23.54
C LYS A 151 3.29 -7.24 23.33
N SER A 152 3.51 -8.33 22.60
CA SER A 152 4.84 -8.85 22.24
C SER A 152 5.57 -7.98 21.22
N ILE A 153 4.84 -7.14 20.46
CA ILE A 153 5.41 -6.24 19.46
C ILE A 153 6.01 -5.02 20.15
N ASN A 154 7.24 -4.67 19.77
CA ASN A 154 7.86 -3.43 20.22
C ASN A 154 7.25 -2.25 19.46
N ILE A 155 6.77 -1.25 20.18
CA ILE A 155 6.16 -0.05 19.62
C ILE A 155 7.08 1.13 19.91
N LYS A 156 7.55 1.78 18.85
CA LYS A 156 8.29 3.04 18.93
C LYS A 156 7.41 4.17 18.42
N VAL A 157 7.39 5.29 19.13
CA VAL A 157 6.65 6.48 18.73
C VAL A 157 7.58 7.69 18.74
N LEU A 158 7.90 8.23 17.56
CA LEU A 158 8.66 9.47 17.43
C LEU A 158 7.71 10.63 17.16
N THR A 159 7.68 11.59 18.08
CA THR A 159 6.83 12.77 18.01
C THR A 159 7.62 14.07 18.05
N SER A 160 6.92 15.21 18.00
CA SER A 160 7.49 16.55 18.17
C SER A 160 6.99 17.18 19.47
N TRP A 161 7.56 18.32 19.87
CA TRP A 161 7.12 19.10 21.04
C TRP A 161 5.65 19.53 21.03
N ASN A 162 4.95 19.36 19.90
CA ASN A 162 3.53 19.69 19.75
C ASN A 162 2.57 18.60 20.26
N TYR A 163 3.06 17.53 20.90
CA TYR A 163 2.20 16.52 21.53
C TYR A 163 1.31 17.15 22.62
N LYS A 164 0.12 16.60 22.83
CA LYS A 164 -0.82 17.13 23.83
C LYS A 164 -0.51 16.60 25.24
N THR A 165 -0.70 17.42 26.28
CA THR A 165 -0.39 17.03 27.68
C THR A 165 -1.07 15.74 28.13
N ASN A 166 -2.29 15.45 27.66
CA ASN A 166 -2.99 14.21 27.94
C ASN A 166 -2.27 12.97 27.39
N PHE A 167 -1.52 13.08 26.29
CA PHE A 167 -0.70 12.01 25.75
C PHE A 167 0.32 11.53 26.79
N LYS A 168 1.07 12.47 27.38
CA LYS A 168 2.11 12.14 28.36
C LYS A 168 1.53 11.44 29.59
N ASN A 169 0.42 11.94 30.12
CA ASN A 169 -0.21 11.34 31.28
C ASN A 169 -0.67 9.90 31.00
N LEU A 170 -1.25 9.68 29.82
CA LEU A 170 -1.70 8.35 29.40
C LEU A 170 -0.50 7.43 29.13
N TYR A 171 0.54 7.92 28.44
CA TYR A 171 1.78 7.17 28.20
C TYR A 171 2.37 6.54 29.47
N LEU A 172 2.40 7.30 30.58
CA LEU A 172 2.92 6.81 31.87
C LEU A 172 2.14 5.61 32.43
N THR A 173 0.88 5.40 32.03
CA THR A 173 0.09 4.24 32.45
C THR A 173 0.38 2.99 31.63
N TYR A 174 1.13 3.09 30.51
CA TYR A 174 1.54 1.97 29.65
C TYR A 174 2.98 1.50 29.95
N SER A 175 3.48 1.74 31.17
CA SER A 175 4.85 1.37 31.58
C SER A 175 5.15 -0.13 31.47
N ASP A 176 4.13 -0.99 31.53
CA ASP A 176 4.26 -2.45 31.36
C ASP A 176 4.17 -2.90 29.88
N TRP A 177 3.95 -1.99 28.94
CA TRP A 177 3.91 -2.29 27.51
C TRP A 177 5.31 -2.13 26.90
N ASN A 178 5.57 -2.85 25.80
CA ASN A 178 6.75 -2.62 24.97
C ASN A 178 6.58 -1.33 24.14
N LEU A 179 6.32 -0.21 24.79
CA LEU A 179 6.05 1.09 24.16
C LEU A 179 7.12 2.10 24.60
N GLU A 180 7.85 2.63 23.63
CA GLU A 180 8.80 3.72 23.86
C GLU A 180 8.37 4.94 23.04
N THR A 181 8.26 6.10 23.69
CA THR A 181 8.02 7.37 22.98
C THR A 181 9.23 8.28 23.12
N ARG A 182 9.64 8.90 22.00
CA ARG A 182 10.68 9.92 21.97
C ARG A 182 10.20 11.21 21.31
N ILE A 183 10.77 12.32 21.76
CA ILE A 183 10.56 13.66 21.21
C ILE A 183 11.75 13.99 20.30
N SER A 184 11.46 14.20 19.02
CA SER A 184 12.43 14.61 18.03
C SER A 184 13.00 15.99 18.34
N ASN A 185 14.32 16.09 18.21
CA ASN A 185 15.06 17.36 18.28
C ASN A 185 15.01 18.16 16.96
N THR A 186 14.53 17.54 15.89
CA THR A 186 14.32 18.17 14.58
C THR A 186 12.84 18.19 14.22
N ASN A 187 12.45 19.14 13.37
CA ASN A 187 11.06 19.19 12.92
C ASN A 187 10.79 18.05 11.94
N ILE A 188 9.80 17.21 12.27
CA ILE A 188 9.37 16.12 11.40
C ILE A 188 8.04 16.54 10.77
N HIS A 189 8.07 16.81 9.48
CA HIS A 189 6.90 17.27 8.73
C HIS A 189 6.02 16.10 8.26
N ASP A 190 6.67 15.05 7.75
CA ASP A 190 6.02 13.87 7.20
C ASP A 190 5.72 12.84 8.28
N ARG A 191 4.71 12.00 8.05
CA ARG A 191 4.29 10.99 9.01
C ARG A 191 4.52 9.63 8.42
N TYR A 192 5.01 8.72 9.24
CA TYR A 192 5.36 7.38 8.78
C TYR A 192 4.88 6.31 9.72
N ILE A 193 4.56 5.14 9.15
CA ILE A 193 4.43 3.89 9.87
C ILE A 193 5.45 2.93 9.28
N ILE A 194 6.31 2.38 10.13
CA ILE A 194 7.35 1.45 9.73
C ILE A 194 7.09 0.11 10.42
N LEU A 195 7.10 -0.98 9.66
CA LEU A 195 6.91 -2.33 10.17
C LEU A 195 8.24 -3.10 10.04
N ASP A 196 8.68 -3.69 11.15
CA ASP A 196 9.83 -4.58 11.24
C ASP A 196 11.12 -4.03 10.60
N GLN A 197 11.29 -2.70 10.59
CA GLN A 197 12.43 -2.00 9.96
C GLN A 197 12.60 -2.27 8.46
N LYS A 198 11.58 -2.80 7.80
CA LYS A 198 11.65 -3.29 6.41
C LYS A 198 10.64 -2.63 5.50
N ILE A 199 9.47 -2.31 6.04
CA ILE A 199 8.35 -1.75 5.29
C ILE A 199 8.06 -0.38 5.85
N ILE A 200 7.93 0.62 5.00
CA ILE A 200 7.63 2.00 5.39
C ILE A 200 6.40 2.50 4.63
N TYR A 201 5.49 3.14 5.35
CA TYR A 201 4.31 3.80 4.83
C TYR A 201 4.38 5.30 5.13
N LEU A 202 4.21 6.15 4.13
CA LEU A 202 3.92 7.58 4.27
C LEU A 202 2.42 7.77 4.54
N VAL A 203 2.09 8.51 5.59
CA VAL A 203 0.71 8.83 5.96
C VAL A 203 0.50 10.33 5.76
N TRP A 204 -0.45 10.72 4.91
CA TRP A 204 -0.67 12.13 4.54
C TRP A 204 -1.39 12.94 5.64
N ALA A 205 -1.95 12.27 6.63
CA ALA A 205 -2.66 12.88 7.75
C ALA A 205 -2.15 12.33 9.09
N SER A 206 -2.29 13.12 10.16
CA SER A 206 -1.99 12.65 11.51
C SER A 206 -2.95 11.55 11.92
N LEU A 207 -2.44 10.53 12.62
CA LEU A 207 -3.26 9.42 13.08
C LEU A 207 -4.42 9.87 13.98
N ASN A 208 -4.26 10.91 14.80
CA ASN A 208 -5.38 11.40 15.63
C ASN A 208 -6.39 12.27 14.88
N TRP A 209 -6.15 12.63 13.62
CA TRP A 209 -7.00 13.54 12.86
C TRP A 209 -7.36 12.93 11.50
N ILE A 210 -7.07 11.64 11.32
CA ILE A 210 -7.09 10.95 10.04
C ILE A 210 -8.50 10.88 9.43
N TRP A 211 -9.53 11.03 10.27
CA TRP A 211 -10.95 11.08 9.87
C TRP A 211 -11.47 12.48 9.50
N LYS A 212 -10.67 13.54 9.66
CA LYS A 212 -11.15 14.93 9.47
C LYS A 212 -11.09 15.43 8.03
N SER A 213 -10.36 14.73 7.16
CA SER A 213 -10.23 15.07 5.74
C SER A 213 -9.91 13.84 4.92
N ASP A 214 -10.05 13.94 3.61
CA ASP A 214 -9.52 12.95 2.68
C ASP A 214 -8.00 12.84 2.87
N PHE A 215 -7.45 11.64 2.75
CA PHE A 215 -6.01 11.39 2.87
C PHE A 215 -5.60 10.10 2.17
N SER A 216 -4.29 9.89 2.06
CA SER A 216 -3.71 8.67 1.52
C SER A 216 -2.70 8.04 2.49
N ILE A 217 -2.60 6.71 2.49
CA ILE A 217 -1.50 5.95 3.08
C ILE A 217 -0.73 5.29 1.96
N LYS A 218 0.57 5.57 1.86
CA LYS A 218 1.41 5.10 0.77
C LYS A 218 2.61 4.27 1.24
N GLN A 219 2.71 3.00 0.87
CA GLN A 219 3.94 2.23 1.02
C GLN A 219 5.04 2.80 0.12
N LEU A 220 6.20 3.11 0.71
CA LEU A 220 7.36 3.61 -0.02
C LEU A 220 8.29 2.46 -0.39
N ASN A 221 8.89 2.56 -1.58
CA ASN A 221 9.92 1.62 -2.04
C ASN A 221 11.32 2.02 -1.55
N ASP A 222 11.51 3.29 -1.20
CA ASP A 222 12.78 3.80 -0.71
C ASP A 222 12.94 3.50 0.78
N ILE A 223 13.59 2.37 1.07
CA ILE A 223 13.87 1.89 2.42
C ILE A 223 14.99 2.71 3.07
N SER A 224 15.78 3.49 2.31
CA SER A 224 16.85 4.32 2.89
C SER A 224 16.32 5.32 3.92
N LYS A 225 15.08 5.79 3.70
CA LYS A 225 14.38 6.69 4.62
C LYS A 225 14.17 6.10 6.02
N ILE A 226 14.10 4.77 6.14
CA ILE A 226 14.02 4.09 7.43
C ILE A 226 15.26 4.43 8.26
N ASN A 227 16.45 4.36 7.67
CA ASN A 227 17.70 4.64 8.38
C ASN A 227 17.74 6.08 8.88
N ASP A 228 17.37 7.06 8.04
CA ASP A 228 17.29 8.47 8.46
C ASP A 228 16.39 8.66 9.69
N LEU A 229 15.23 7.98 9.72
CA LEU A 229 14.28 8.09 10.82
C LEU A 229 14.81 7.41 12.09
N TYR A 230 15.55 6.30 11.97
CA TYR A 230 16.24 5.68 13.11
C TYR A 230 17.41 6.54 13.63
N ASP A 231 18.13 7.25 12.75
CA ASP A 231 19.15 8.19 13.18
C ASP A 231 18.54 9.35 13.98
N ILE A 232 17.39 9.89 13.53
CA ILE A 232 16.64 10.88 14.30
C ILE A 232 16.20 10.28 15.64
N TRP A 233 15.59 9.09 15.64
CA TRP A 233 15.16 8.39 16.86
C TRP A 233 16.29 8.24 17.88
N ASN A 234 17.46 7.78 17.43
CA ASN A 234 18.62 7.56 18.29
C ASN A 234 19.13 8.85 18.94
N ASN A 235 18.95 9.99 18.28
CA ASN A 235 19.33 11.31 18.78
C ASN A 235 18.18 12.08 19.45
N SER A 236 17.00 11.45 19.61
CA SER A 236 15.80 12.05 20.19
C SER A 236 15.72 11.86 21.71
N LEU A 237 15.00 12.75 22.38
CA LEU A 237 14.84 12.72 23.83
C LEU A 237 13.77 11.71 24.23
N TYR A 238 14.01 10.94 25.29
CA TYR A 238 12.97 10.10 25.88
C TYR A 238 11.82 10.95 26.41
N LEU A 239 10.59 10.54 26.11
CA LEU A 239 9.42 11.03 26.82
C LEU A 239 9.40 10.32 28.18
N ASN A 240 9.79 11.06 29.23
CA ASN A 240 9.71 10.62 30.63
C ASN A 240 8.54 11.28 31.33
#